data_AF-A0A956IJI6-F1
#
_entry.id   AF-A0A956IJI6-F1
#
_cell.length_a   1.000
_cell.length_b   1.000
_cell.length_c   1.000
_cell.angle_alpha   90.00
_cell.angle_beta   90.00
_cell.angle_gamma   90.00
#
_symmetry.space_group_name_H-M   'P 1'
#
loop_
_entity.id
_entity.type
_entity.pdbx_description
1 polymer ?
#
loop_
_entity_poly.entity_id
_entity_poly.type
_entity_poly.pdbx_seq_one_letter_code
_entity_poly.pdbx_strand_id
1 'polypeptide(L)'
;MVRSLSTLLLSLALLAGSPGCTRAYDVGDKVLVEWEGEIYPAIILEVPGPGKVKVHYEGYDEMWDEVVARNRLKGRVEGPVPIPDPPEKVRRTAVQAAQTNTHKINDRVKVEFQGHYYPAVVVGIVGPEKYRVHYEGYGNEWDENVSRDRIRGK
;
A
#
# COMPACT_ATOMS: atom_id res chain seq x y z
N MET A 1 -60.26 -35.43 -41.77
CA MET A 1 -59.63 -36.52 -41.00
C MET A 1 -58.43 -35.94 -40.27
N VAL A 2 -58.38 -36.14 -38.95
CA VAL A 2 -57.23 -36.05 -38.01
C VAL A 2 -56.57 -34.68 -37.68
N ARG A 3 -56.89 -34.26 -36.44
CA ARG A 3 -56.19 -33.47 -35.39
C ARG A 3 -54.68 -33.16 -35.52
N SER A 4 -54.26 -31.97 -35.04
CA SER A 4 -53.32 -31.89 -33.88
C SER A 4 -53.21 -30.47 -33.29
N LEU A 5 -53.23 -30.37 -31.96
CA LEU A 5 -52.89 -29.21 -31.13
C LEU A 5 -51.36 -29.05 -31.08
N SER A 6 -50.83 -27.83 -31.01
CA SER A 6 -49.54 -27.61 -30.35
C SER A 6 -49.37 -26.17 -29.86
N THR A 7 -49.42 -26.02 -28.55
CA THR A 7 -48.99 -24.84 -27.78
C THR A 7 -47.49 -24.63 -27.94
N LEU A 8 -47.04 -23.39 -28.13
CA LEU A 8 -45.62 -23.02 -28.00
C LEU A 8 -45.47 -21.99 -26.88
N LEU A 9 -44.97 -22.47 -25.74
CA LEU A 9 -44.34 -21.69 -24.69
C LEU A 9 -42.97 -21.21 -25.19
N LEU A 10 -42.59 -19.95 -24.94
CA LEU A 10 -41.18 -19.54 -25.02
C LEU A 10 -40.81 -18.58 -23.88
N SER A 11 -40.45 -19.21 -22.76
CA SER A 11 -39.27 -18.98 -21.92
C SER A 11 -38.67 -17.57 -21.85
N LEU A 12 -38.92 -16.90 -20.72
CA LEU A 12 -38.13 -15.79 -20.20
C LEU A 12 -36.76 -16.31 -19.73
N ALA A 13 -35.69 -16.00 -20.45
CA ALA A 13 -34.33 -16.31 -20.04
C ALA A 13 -33.88 -15.32 -18.95
N LEU A 14 -33.89 -15.74 -17.69
CA LEU A 14 -33.17 -15.07 -16.60
C LEU A 14 -31.67 -15.34 -16.76
N LEU A 15 -30.91 -14.32 -17.17
CA LEU A 15 -29.45 -14.31 -17.04
C LEU A 15 -29.11 -14.10 -15.56
N ALA A 16 -28.93 -15.20 -14.83
CA ALA A 16 -28.35 -15.17 -13.49
C ALA A 16 -26.84 -14.90 -13.61
N GLY A 17 -26.44 -13.64 -13.50
CA GLY A 17 -25.06 -13.27 -13.22
C GLY A 17 -24.70 -13.71 -11.81
N SER A 18 -23.77 -14.66 -11.67
CA SER A 18 -23.23 -15.05 -10.38
C SER A 18 -22.53 -13.84 -9.74
N PRO A 19 -22.83 -13.45 -8.49
CA PRO A 19 -21.99 -12.47 -7.80
C PRO A 19 -20.60 -13.10 -7.67
N GLY A 20 -19.59 -12.47 -8.26
CA GLY A 20 -18.21 -12.90 -8.17
C GLY A 20 -17.84 -13.09 -6.70
N CYS A 21 -17.44 -14.30 -6.33
CA CYS A 21 -16.97 -14.59 -4.99
C CYS A 21 -15.57 -13.98 -4.83
N THR A 22 -15.48 -12.74 -4.38
CA THR A 22 -14.20 -12.12 -4.05
C THR A 22 -13.61 -12.85 -2.84
N ARG A 23 -12.44 -13.48 -3.01
CA ARG A 23 -11.71 -14.16 -1.92
C ARG A 23 -11.53 -13.20 -0.75
N ALA A 24 -11.93 -13.64 0.44
CA ALA A 24 -11.73 -12.91 1.69
C ALA A 24 -10.25 -12.54 1.89
N TYR A 25 -9.99 -11.38 2.48
CA TYR A 25 -8.64 -11.00 2.88
C TYR A 25 -8.12 -11.85 4.04
N ASP A 26 -6.88 -12.33 3.91
CA ASP A 26 -6.17 -13.16 4.89
C ASP A 26 -4.85 -12.50 5.33
N VAL A 27 -4.26 -13.01 6.42
CA VAL A 27 -2.93 -12.61 6.87
C VAL A 27 -1.91 -12.85 5.76
N GLY A 28 -1.02 -11.87 5.55
CA GLY A 28 0.00 -11.89 4.50
C GLY A 28 -0.47 -11.33 3.15
N ASP A 29 -1.77 -11.10 2.93
CA ASP A 29 -2.23 -10.45 1.71
C ASP A 29 -1.64 -9.03 1.61
N LYS A 30 -1.06 -8.71 0.44
CA LYS A 30 -0.67 -7.35 0.06
C LYS A 30 -1.90 -6.59 -0.43
N VAL A 31 -2.22 -5.47 0.22
CA VAL A 31 -3.44 -4.71 0.01
C VAL A 31 -3.17 -3.22 -0.15
N LEU A 32 -4.11 -2.55 -0.79
CA LEU A 32 -4.17 -1.09 -0.88
C LEU A 32 -5.08 -0.57 0.22
N VAL A 33 -4.58 0.36 1.04
CA VAL A 33 -5.29 0.91 2.20
C VAL A 33 -5.36 2.42 2.10
N GLU A 34 -6.56 2.96 2.21
CA GLU A 34 -6.74 4.42 2.32
C GLU A 34 -6.25 4.91 3.69
N TRP A 35 -5.39 5.93 3.70
CA TRP A 35 -4.86 6.56 4.89
C TRP A 35 -4.72 8.07 4.65
N GLU A 36 -5.46 8.87 5.42
CA GLU A 36 -5.50 10.35 5.29
C GLU A 36 -5.82 10.85 3.87
N GLY A 37 -6.69 10.14 3.15
CA GLY A 37 -7.16 10.52 1.81
C GLY A 37 -6.33 9.96 0.65
N GLU A 38 -5.17 9.37 0.93
CA GLU A 38 -4.29 8.75 -0.06
C GLU A 38 -4.30 7.22 0.09
N ILE A 39 -3.84 6.49 -0.93
CA ILE A 39 -3.84 5.02 -0.97
C ILE A 39 -2.41 4.50 -0.83
N TYR A 40 -2.17 3.66 0.19
CA TYR A 40 -0.85 3.11 0.48
C TYR A 40 -0.83 1.59 0.36
N PRO A 41 0.28 1.01 -0.14
CA PRO A 41 0.50 -0.42 -0.04
C PRO A 41 0.73 -0.84 1.41
N ALA A 42 0.12 -1.95 1.81
CA ALA A 42 0.25 -2.52 3.14
C ALA A 42 0.16 -4.06 3.09
N ILE A 43 0.60 -4.69 4.18
CA ILE A 43 0.48 -6.14 4.41
C ILE A 43 -0.48 -6.36 5.58
N ILE A 44 -1.41 -7.30 5.44
CA ILE A 44 -2.27 -7.69 6.56
C ILE A 44 -1.47 -8.53 7.55
N LEU A 45 -1.37 -8.03 8.79
CA LEU A 45 -0.72 -8.73 9.90
C LEU A 45 -1.69 -9.64 10.67
N GLU A 46 -2.96 -9.22 10.78
CA GLU A 46 -3.96 -9.93 11.57
C GLU A 46 -5.37 -9.67 11.03
N VAL A 47 -6.29 -10.61 11.26
CA VAL A 47 -7.73 -10.45 10.98
C VAL A 47 -8.52 -10.65 12.28
N PRO A 48 -8.63 -9.61 13.14
CA PRO A 48 -9.26 -9.74 14.46
C PRO A 48 -10.77 -10.00 14.40
N GLY A 49 -11.40 -9.80 13.25
CA GLY A 49 -12.82 -10.04 13.06
C GLY A 49 -13.30 -9.78 11.63
N PRO A 50 -14.59 -10.05 11.34
CA PRO A 50 -15.11 -10.04 9.97
C PRO A 50 -15.06 -8.67 9.29
N GLY A 51 -15.03 -7.57 10.05
CA GLY A 51 -15.02 -6.20 9.51
C GLY A 51 -13.70 -5.45 9.66
N LYS A 52 -12.67 -6.06 10.25
CA LYS A 52 -11.41 -5.36 10.62
C LYS A 52 -10.19 -6.19 10.22
N VAL A 53 -9.11 -5.49 9.91
CA VAL A 53 -7.79 -6.09 9.67
C VAL A 53 -6.72 -5.21 10.33
N LYS A 54 -5.69 -5.82 10.90
CA LYS A 54 -4.47 -5.12 11.30
C LYS A 54 -3.52 -5.08 10.12
N VAL A 55 -2.99 -3.92 9.79
CA VAL A 55 -2.12 -3.72 8.62
C VAL A 55 -0.78 -3.12 9.03
N HIS A 56 0.26 -3.47 8.27
CA HIS A 56 1.57 -2.83 8.26
C HIS A 56 1.76 -2.11 6.94
N TYR A 57 2.03 -0.80 6.97
CA TYR A 57 2.26 -0.02 5.76
C TYR A 57 3.67 -0.23 5.22
N GLU A 58 3.80 -0.56 3.94
CA GLU A 58 5.09 -0.90 3.34
C GLU A 58 6.05 0.30 3.37
N GLY A 59 7.24 0.08 3.91
CA GLY A 59 8.26 1.12 4.09
C GLY A 59 8.06 2.04 5.30
N TYR A 60 6.98 1.89 6.07
CA TYR A 60 6.76 2.64 7.31
C TYR A 60 7.25 1.88 8.55
N ASP A 61 7.37 2.57 9.67
CA ASP A 61 7.69 1.97 10.96
C ASP A 61 6.47 1.27 11.60
N GLU A 62 6.70 0.26 12.43
CA GLU A 62 5.63 -0.51 13.11
C GLU A 62 4.76 0.35 14.02
N MET A 63 5.26 1.52 14.47
CA MET A 63 4.47 2.48 15.22
C MET A 63 3.24 3.00 14.44
N TRP A 64 3.23 2.82 13.11
CA TRP A 64 2.13 3.20 12.23
C TRP A 64 1.17 2.04 11.94
N ASP A 65 1.44 0.84 12.44
CA ASP A 65 0.55 -0.30 12.31
C ASP A 65 -0.76 0.00 13.02
N GLU A 66 -1.88 -0.27 12.34
CA GLU A 66 -3.20 0.02 12.89
C GLU A 66 -4.22 -1.04 12.50
N VAL A 67 -5.28 -1.13 13.30
CA VAL A 67 -6.47 -1.91 12.97
C VAL A 67 -7.42 -1.03 12.18
N VAL A 68 -7.63 -1.35 10.91
CA VAL A 68 -8.50 -0.61 10.00
C VAL A 68 -9.79 -1.38 9.74
N ALA A 69 -10.86 -0.64 9.42
CA ALA A 69 -12.09 -1.23 8.90
C ALA A 69 -11.90 -1.68 7.44
N ARG A 70 -12.53 -2.79 7.03
CA ARG A 70 -12.40 -3.35 5.67
C ARG A 70 -12.79 -2.36 4.56
N ASN A 71 -13.63 -1.36 4.84
CA ASN A 71 -13.99 -0.33 3.87
C ASN A 71 -12.84 0.61 3.47
N ARG A 72 -11.75 0.67 4.28
CA ARG A 72 -10.51 1.37 3.91
C ARG A 72 -9.67 0.57 2.91
N LEU A 73 -9.92 -0.74 2.75
CA LEU A 73 -9.21 -1.56 1.78
C LEU A 73 -9.76 -1.28 0.38
N LYS A 74 -8.87 -0.94 -0.56
CA LYS A 74 -9.21 -0.61 -1.96
C LYS A 74 -8.98 -1.75 -2.93
N GLY A 75 -8.41 -2.84 -2.47
CA GLY A 75 -8.09 -4.01 -3.29
C GLY A 75 -6.80 -4.67 -2.82
N ARG A 76 -6.38 -5.70 -3.55
CA ARG A 76 -5.03 -6.25 -3.45
C ARG A 76 -4.08 -5.42 -4.29
N VAL A 77 -2.79 -5.46 -3.95
CA VAL A 77 -1.76 -4.80 -4.76
C VAL A 77 -1.60 -5.57 -6.08
N GLU A 78 -1.80 -4.88 -7.21
CA GLU A 78 -1.60 -5.41 -8.56
C GLU A 78 -0.45 -4.65 -9.23
N GLY A 79 0.75 -5.24 -9.20
CA GLY A 79 1.94 -4.62 -9.79
C GLY A 79 2.60 -3.52 -8.93
N PRO A 80 3.51 -2.73 -9.51
CA PRO A 80 4.17 -1.63 -8.82
C PRO A 80 3.16 -0.52 -8.50
N VAL A 81 3.08 -0.14 -7.22
CA VAL A 81 2.21 0.93 -6.75
C VAL A 81 3.10 2.10 -6.33
N PRO A 82 2.98 3.28 -6.97
CA PRO A 82 3.65 4.47 -6.51
C PRO A 82 3.29 4.74 -5.05
N ILE A 83 4.30 4.96 -4.20
CA ILE A 83 4.08 5.30 -2.80
C ILE A 83 3.84 6.82 -2.76
N PRO A 84 2.65 7.30 -2.32
CA PRO A 84 2.40 8.73 -2.22
C PRO A 84 3.23 9.38 -1.12
N ASP A 85 3.23 10.71 -1.10
CA ASP A 85 3.94 11.47 -0.06
C ASP A 85 3.48 11.07 1.33
N PRO A 86 4.39 10.98 2.32
CA PRO A 86 4.03 10.54 3.66
C PRO A 86 2.85 11.34 4.24
N PRO A 87 1.90 10.68 4.93
CA PRO A 87 0.76 11.35 5.55
C PRO A 87 1.19 12.49 6.46
N GLU A 88 0.35 13.51 6.61
CA GLU A 88 0.68 14.71 7.38
C GLU A 88 1.00 14.36 8.84
N LYS A 89 0.26 13.41 9.45
CA LYS A 89 0.57 12.97 10.81
C LYS A 89 1.96 12.33 10.90
N VAL A 90 2.38 11.58 9.88
CA VAL A 90 3.71 10.95 9.83
C VAL A 90 4.77 12.02 9.75
N ARG A 91 4.62 13.00 8.85
CA ARG A 91 5.54 14.12 8.71
C ARG A 91 5.71 14.89 10.02
N ARG A 92 4.62 15.15 10.75
CA ARG A 92 4.66 15.85 12.06
C ARG A 92 5.41 15.06 13.13
N THR A 93 5.08 13.79 13.30
CA THR A 93 5.76 12.93 14.29
C THR A 93 7.23 12.75 13.96
N ALA A 94 7.56 12.68 12.67
CA ALA A 94 8.92 12.49 12.20
C ALA A 94 9.85 13.67 12.46
N VAL A 95 9.35 14.91 12.59
CA VAL A 95 10.18 16.07 12.97
C VAL A 95 10.83 15.86 14.34
N GLN A 96 10.16 15.16 15.27
CA GLN A 96 10.71 14.85 16.58
C GLN A 96 11.76 13.72 16.49
N ALA A 97 11.43 12.63 15.77
CA ALA A 97 12.36 11.53 15.53
C ALA A 97 13.62 11.96 14.74
N ALA A 98 13.48 12.96 13.87
CA ALA A 98 14.56 13.51 13.08
C ALA A 98 15.70 14.06 13.94
N GLN A 99 15.47 14.45 15.19
CA GLN A 99 16.54 14.97 16.05
C GLN A 99 17.60 13.91 16.32
N THR A 100 17.18 12.66 16.55
CA THR A 100 18.07 11.54 16.88
C THR A 100 18.56 10.76 15.67
N ASN A 101 17.89 10.88 14.52
CA ASN A 101 18.25 10.15 13.31
C ASN A 101 19.63 10.54 12.77
N THR A 102 20.34 9.55 12.19
CA THR A 102 21.66 9.73 11.60
C THR A 102 21.64 10.68 10.40
N HIS A 103 20.65 10.55 9.51
CA HIS A 103 20.48 11.40 8.33
C HIS A 103 19.39 12.45 8.54
N LYS A 104 19.54 13.60 7.88
CA LYS A 104 18.60 14.72 7.89
C LYS A 104 18.01 14.94 6.51
N ILE A 105 16.90 15.66 6.46
CA ILE A 105 16.32 16.13 5.20
C ILE A 105 17.35 16.99 4.47
N ASN A 106 17.45 16.78 3.15
CA ASN A 106 18.44 17.31 2.21
C ASN A 106 19.83 16.67 2.23
N ASP A 107 20.08 15.67 3.08
CA ASP A 107 21.31 14.89 2.98
C ASP A 107 21.37 14.17 1.63
N ARG A 108 22.52 14.25 0.97
CA ARG A 108 22.80 13.45 -0.22
C ARG A 108 23.42 12.13 0.18
N VAL A 109 22.80 11.05 -0.25
CA VAL A 109 23.16 9.69 0.14
C VAL A 109 23.23 8.76 -1.06
N LYS A 110 23.70 7.54 -0.85
CA LYS A 110 23.56 6.44 -1.79
C LYS A 110 22.64 5.38 -1.20
N VAL A 111 21.60 5.01 -1.94
CA VAL A 111 20.60 4.03 -1.49
C VAL A 111 20.74 2.76 -2.29
N GLU A 112 20.76 1.63 -1.60
CA GLU A 112 20.79 0.31 -2.22
C GLU A 112 19.42 -0.01 -2.85
N PHE A 113 19.39 -0.36 -4.12
CA PHE A 113 18.24 -0.87 -4.84
C PHE A 113 18.68 -2.03 -5.72
N GLN A 114 18.11 -3.21 -5.49
CA GLN A 114 18.43 -4.46 -6.21
C GLN A 114 19.96 -4.75 -6.27
N GLY A 115 20.68 -4.57 -5.16
CA GLY A 115 22.13 -4.83 -5.09
C GLY A 115 23.03 -3.74 -5.69
N HIS A 116 22.45 -2.67 -6.25
CA HIS A 116 23.18 -1.51 -6.77
C HIS A 116 22.93 -0.28 -5.91
N TYR A 117 23.87 0.67 -5.91
CA TYR A 117 23.75 1.91 -5.13
C TYR A 117 23.50 3.11 -6.05
N TYR A 118 22.39 3.81 -5.83
CA TYR A 118 21.98 4.97 -6.60
C TYR A 118 22.08 6.25 -5.76
N PRO A 119 22.51 7.39 -6.34
CA PRO A 119 22.50 8.67 -5.64
C PRO A 119 21.06 9.11 -5.35
N ALA A 120 20.83 9.62 -4.15
CA ALA A 120 19.52 10.08 -3.72
C ALA A 120 19.64 11.24 -2.72
N VAL A 121 18.54 11.96 -2.54
CA VAL A 121 18.38 13.00 -1.53
C VAL A 121 17.34 12.53 -0.51
N VAL A 122 17.62 12.70 0.78
CA VAL A 122 16.61 12.48 1.82
C VAL A 122 15.60 13.62 1.75
N VAL A 123 14.36 13.34 1.38
CA VAL A 123 13.28 14.34 1.26
C VAL A 123 12.30 14.30 2.43
N GLY A 124 12.37 13.28 3.27
CA GLY A 124 11.53 13.20 4.48
C GLY A 124 12.05 12.18 5.48
N ILE A 125 11.54 12.29 6.71
CA ILE A 125 11.71 11.30 7.77
C ILE A 125 10.33 10.67 7.98
N VAL A 126 10.27 9.35 8.11
CA VAL A 126 8.99 8.61 8.29
C VAL A 126 8.96 7.74 9.55
N GLY A 127 10.06 7.74 10.31
CA GLY A 127 10.19 7.03 11.58
C GLY A 127 11.63 7.07 12.11
N PRO A 128 11.90 6.40 13.24
CA PRO A 128 13.26 6.19 13.74
C PRO A 128 14.10 5.48 12.68
N GLU A 129 15.18 6.10 12.23
CA GLU A 129 16.09 5.54 11.21
C GLU A 129 15.38 5.05 9.92
N LYS A 130 14.22 5.65 9.58
CA LYS A 130 13.49 5.44 8.32
C LYS A 130 13.28 6.76 7.58
N TYR A 131 13.57 6.75 6.29
CA TYR A 131 13.76 7.94 5.45
C TYR A 131 12.95 7.82 4.17
N ARG A 132 12.28 8.90 3.77
CA ARG A 132 11.77 9.08 2.40
C ARG A 132 12.89 9.62 1.55
N VAL A 133 13.20 8.96 0.44
CA VAL A 133 14.30 9.34 -0.46
C VAL A 133 13.80 9.63 -1.87
N HIS A 134 14.43 10.59 -2.53
CA HIS A 134 14.25 10.91 -3.94
C HIS A 134 15.52 10.56 -4.71
N TYR A 135 15.43 9.70 -5.72
CA TYR A 135 16.59 9.29 -6.52
C TYR A 135 16.99 10.39 -7.50
N GLU A 136 18.27 10.78 -7.50
CA GLU A 136 18.77 11.83 -8.39
C GLU A 136 18.62 11.39 -9.86
N GLY A 137 17.91 12.19 -10.66
CA GLY A 137 17.68 11.91 -12.09
C GLY A 137 16.46 11.05 -12.40
N TYR A 138 15.65 10.69 -11.39
CA TYR A 138 14.41 9.93 -11.53
C TYR A 138 13.20 10.78 -11.12
N GLY A 139 12.01 10.43 -11.61
CA GLY A 139 10.76 11.09 -11.21
C GLY A 139 10.28 10.66 -9.82
N ASN A 140 9.36 11.42 -9.22
CA ASN A 140 8.84 11.17 -7.87
C ASN A 140 8.12 9.83 -7.72
N GLU A 141 7.71 9.20 -8.82
CA GLU A 141 7.17 7.85 -8.84
C GLU A 141 8.18 6.78 -8.36
N TRP A 142 9.47 7.12 -8.33
CA TRP A 142 10.55 6.27 -7.81
C TRP A 142 10.90 6.56 -6.36
N ASP A 143 10.30 7.58 -5.76
CA ASP A 143 10.54 7.88 -4.36
C ASP A 143 10.02 6.73 -3.51
N GLU A 144 10.81 6.33 -2.52
CA GLU A 144 10.48 5.23 -1.63
C GLU A 144 10.86 5.54 -0.18
N ASN A 145 10.31 4.76 0.74
CA ASN A 145 10.73 4.79 2.13
C ASN A 145 11.75 3.68 2.37
N VAL A 146 12.94 4.05 2.85
CA VAL A 146 14.04 3.12 3.13
C VAL A 146 14.49 3.22 4.57
N SER A 147 15.00 2.12 5.09
CA SER A 147 15.67 2.07 6.38
C SER A 147 17.16 2.42 6.25
N ARG A 148 17.76 2.88 7.35
CA ARG A 148 19.17 3.27 7.44
C ARG A 148 20.17 2.22 6.93
N ASP A 149 19.85 0.93 6.99
CA ASP A 149 20.72 -0.15 6.52
C ASP A 149 20.92 -0.15 4.99
N ARG A 150 19.95 0.35 4.22
CA ARG A 150 20.07 0.54 2.77
C ARG A 150 20.84 1.81 2.39
N ILE A 151 21.11 2.70 3.33
CA ILE A 151 21.75 4.00 3.08
C ILE A 151 23.27 3.92 3.34
N ARG A 152 24.05 4.53 2.43
CA ARG A 152 25.50 4.72 2.54
C ARG A 152 25.89 6.18 2.32
N GLY A 153 26.89 6.64 3.09
CA GLY A 153 27.41 8.01 3.04
C GLY A 153 26.96 8.86 4.24
N LYS A 154 27.52 10.07 4.36
CA LYS A 154 27.08 11.15 5.26
C LYS A 154 27.48 12.47 4.65
#